data_AF-A0A917P3W0-F1
#
_entry.id   AF-A0A917P3W0-F1
#
_cell.length_a   1.000
_cell.length_b   1.000
_cell.length_c   1.000
_cell.angle_alpha   90.00
_cell.angle_beta   90.00
_cell.angle_gamma   90.00
#
_symmetry.space_group_name_H-M   'P 1'
#
loop_
_entity.id
_entity.type
_entity.pdbx_description
1 polymer ?
#
loop_
_entity_poly.entity_id
_entity_poly.type
_entity_poly.pdbx_seq_one_letter_code
_entity_poly.pdbx_strand_id
1 'polypeptide(L)'
;MGATADRVLLVHRRAEGGDVRVETWNTGTDTLTGVTTLPADEYTYVSGRVDDVHGKGALLLHGSGNADLVLPVDLGTGTAGEPIPADPAGVAAGTYSLLTVDTRSGDVFLAKAAGPFNCLGSVTPARVDLTARTVTGLGSTSGCSHGIASDGTGSLFNLSATVISVNVVPTGVLTPVDETTGAAGDVVSVRLGKPSALAVDGVHGIAVVSYPTPEGQPYFGAGMWVPDNNATGQLAVVDLGSGAVIRTLTGFVVGGHGGAENAVQLDPRTRTGWTYGPNDQQIQQFSY
;
A
#
# COMPACT_ATOMS: atom_id res chain seq x y z
N MET A 1 11.00 22.61 22.26
CA MET A 1 11.86 22.10 21.17
C MET A 1 11.86 20.59 21.26
N GLY A 2 11.15 19.90 20.39
CA GLY A 2 11.07 18.44 20.38
C GLY A 2 10.34 17.96 19.12
N ALA A 3 11.02 17.10 18.35
CA ALA A 3 10.58 16.39 17.13
C ALA A 3 10.20 17.24 15.90
N THR A 4 11.19 17.79 15.17
CA THR A 4 10.97 18.46 13.85
C THR A 4 12.12 18.21 12.89
N ALA A 5 12.59 16.97 12.78
CA ALA A 5 13.37 16.60 11.61
C ALA A 5 12.49 15.72 10.75
N ASP A 6 11.97 16.25 9.64
CA ASP A 6 11.28 15.39 8.69
C ASP A 6 12.31 14.39 8.16
N ARG A 7 11.95 13.11 8.20
CA ARG A 7 12.80 12.01 7.79
C ARG A 7 12.31 11.47 6.47
N VAL A 8 13.24 11.20 5.58
CA VAL A 8 12.95 10.49 4.33
C VAL A 8 13.67 9.15 4.37
N LEU A 9 12.91 8.08 4.12
CA LEU A 9 13.45 6.75 3.84
C LEU A 9 13.42 6.56 2.32
N LEU A 10 14.58 6.54 1.69
CA LEU A 10 14.74 6.38 0.26
C LEU A 10 15.28 4.97 -0.03
N VAL A 11 14.61 4.25 -0.92
CA VAL A 11 15.06 2.95 -1.42
C VAL A 11 15.30 3.07 -2.91
N HIS A 12 16.50 2.74 -3.37
CA HIS A 12 16.82 2.79 -4.80
C HIS A 12 17.76 1.67 -5.21
N ARG A 13 17.67 1.32 -6.50
CA ARG A 13 18.45 0.26 -7.13
C ARG A 13 19.10 0.80 -8.39
N ARG A 14 20.42 0.61 -8.54
CA ARG A 14 21.17 1.15 -9.68
C ARG A 14 21.01 0.38 -10.98
N ALA A 15 20.74 -0.92 -10.89
CA ALA A 15 20.56 -1.81 -12.04
C ALA A 15 19.56 -2.91 -11.69
N GLU A 16 18.83 -3.41 -12.68
CA GLU A 16 17.94 -4.56 -12.49
C GLU A 16 18.71 -5.77 -11.93
N GLY A 17 18.15 -6.41 -10.89
CA GLY A 17 18.80 -7.53 -10.19
C GLY A 17 20.06 -7.18 -9.40
N GLY A 18 20.42 -5.90 -9.28
CA GLY A 18 21.54 -5.44 -8.46
C GLY A 18 21.12 -5.06 -7.03
N ASP A 19 22.12 -4.84 -6.18
CA ASP A 19 21.93 -4.45 -4.78
C ASP A 19 21.01 -3.23 -4.64
N VAL A 20 20.21 -3.26 -3.58
CA VAL A 20 19.30 -2.17 -3.23
C VAL A 20 19.94 -1.34 -2.12
N ARG A 21 19.99 -0.02 -2.32
CA ARG A 21 20.47 0.92 -1.31
C ARG A 21 19.29 1.56 -0.60
N VAL A 22 19.29 1.44 0.72
CA VAL A 22 18.33 2.06 1.63
C VAL A 22 19.04 3.22 2.33
N GLU A 23 18.51 4.42 2.21
CA GLU A 23 19.07 5.63 2.77
C GLU A 23 18.05 6.32 3.67
N THR A 24 18.49 6.83 4.81
CA THR A 24 17.67 7.69 5.66
C THR A 24 18.26 9.08 5.65
N TRP A 25 17.45 10.09 5.35
CA TRP A 25 17.84 11.48 5.25
C TRP A 25 17.14 12.35 6.29
N ASN A 26 17.87 13.31 6.83
CA ASN A 26 17.32 14.44 7.54
C ASN A 26 17.04 15.56 6.55
N THR A 27 15.77 15.89 6.27
CA THR A 27 15.43 16.96 5.33
C THR A 27 15.69 18.35 5.91
N GLY A 28 15.58 18.51 7.23
CA GLY A 28 15.79 19.79 7.90
C GLY A 28 17.24 20.25 7.89
N THR A 29 18.19 19.30 7.84
CA THR A 29 19.63 19.60 7.74
C THR A 29 20.24 19.22 6.40
N ASP A 30 19.46 18.61 5.49
CA ASP A 30 19.92 18.05 4.23
C ASP A 30 21.14 17.11 4.40
N THR A 31 21.04 16.20 5.37
CA THR A 31 22.14 15.27 5.68
C THR A 31 21.67 13.82 5.65
N LEU A 32 22.49 12.97 5.04
CA LEU A 32 22.36 11.53 5.12
C LEU A 32 22.62 11.04 6.54
N THR A 33 21.59 10.46 7.16
CA THR A 33 21.62 9.93 8.52
C THR A 33 22.18 8.50 8.56
N GLY A 34 21.81 7.67 7.58
CA GLY A 34 22.27 6.29 7.50
C GLY A 34 22.07 5.66 6.14
N VAL A 35 22.84 4.59 5.90
CA VAL A 35 22.82 3.80 4.66
C VAL A 35 22.90 2.34 5.02
N THR A 36 22.02 1.54 4.42
CA THR A 36 22.09 0.08 4.41
C THR A 36 22.07 -0.40 2.97
N THR A 37 22.88 -1.40 2.65
CA THR A 37 22.82 -2.10 1.37
C THR A 37 22.15 -3.45 1.59
N LEU A 38 21.13 -3.76 0.78
CA LEU A 38 20.50 -5.07 0.72
C LEU A 38 21.14 -5.83 -0.45
N PRO A 39 21.92 -6.88 -0.19
CA PRO A 39 22.53 -7.70 -1.24
C PRO A 39 21.46 -8.38 -2.09
N ALA A 40 21.59 -8.31 -3.41
CA ALA A 40 20.58 -8.86 -4.32
C ALA A 40 20.52 -10.39 -4.34
N ASP A 41 21.59 -11.07 -3.91
CA ASP A 41 21.65 -12.53 -3.74
C ASP A 41 20.97 -13.01 -2.45
N GLU A 42 20.72 -12.10 -1.49
CA GLU A 42 20.03 -12.39 -0.24
C GLU A 42 18.58 -11.89 -0.22
N TYR A 43 18.32 -10.71 -0.80
CA TYR A 43 17.04 -10.02 -0.69
C TYR A 43 16.53 -9.46 -2.01
N THR A 44 15.22 -9.56 -2.22
CA THR A 44 14.48 -8.76 -3.18
C THR A 44 13.62 -7.74 -2.43
N TYR A 45 13.79 -6.46 -2.71
CA TYR A 45 12.93 -5.40 -2.17
C TYR A 45 11.55 -5.43 -2.85
N VAL A 46 10.50 -5.26 -2.05
CA VAL A 46 9.11 -5.29 -2.52
C VAL A 46 8.37 -3.97 -2.29
N SER A 47 8.34 -3.47 -1.05
CA SER A 47 7.67 -2.21 -0.70
C SER A 47 8.18 -1.65 0.63
N GLY A 48 7.81 -0.41 0.96
CA GLY A 48 8.24 0.23 2.20
C GLY A 48 7.29 1.32 2.69
N ARG A 49 7.23 1.51 4.01
CA ARG A 49 6.47 2.59 4.67
C ARG A 49 7.24 3.20 5.82
N VAL A 50 6.87 4.43 6.13
CA VAL A 50 7.37 5.21 7.26
C VAL A 50 6.25 5.34 8.29
N ASP A 51 6.65 5.21 9.54
CA ASP A 51 5.89 5.54 10.74
C ASP A 51 6.61 6.69 11.44
N ASP A 52 6.18 7.91 11.12
CA ASP A 52 6.78 9.13 11.66
C ASP A 52 6.50 9.29 13.17
N VAL A 53 5.38 8.75 13.65
CA VAL A 53 4.97 8.79 15.06
C VAL A 53 5.96 8.02 15.93
N HIS A 54 6.38 6.83 15.49
CA HIS A 54 7.35 6.00 16.22
C HIS A 54 8.80 6.20 15.75
N GLY A 55 9.03 7.02 14.72
CA GLY A 55 10.35 7.25 14.14
C GLY A 55 10.93 5.99 13.48
N LYS A 56 10.08 5.16 12.88
CA LYS A 56 10.45 3.87 12.28
C LYS A 56 10.09 3.82 10.80
N GLY A 57 10.84 3.03 10.04
CA GLY A 57 10.45 2.55 8.73
C GLY A 57 10.31 1.03 8.75
N ALA A 58 9.54 0.51 7.81
CA ALA A 58 9.41 -0.92 7.58
C ALA A 58 9.50 -1.21 6.09
N LEU A 59 10.38 -2.11 5.69
CA LEU A 59 10.52 -2.59 4.32
C LEU A 59 10.08 -4.05 4.23
N LEU A 60 9.24 -4.38 3.25
CA LEU A 60 8.93 -5.74 2.86
C LEU A 60 9.99 -6.25 1.89
N LEU A 61 10.57 -7.40 2.22
CA LEU A 61 11.59 -8.08 1.43
C LEU A 61 11.16 -9.53 1.18
N HIS A 62 11.61 -10.09 0.06
CA HIS A 62 11.67 -11.54 -0.14
C HIS A 62 13.09 -12.02 0.08
N GLY A 63 13.28 -12.98 0.99
CA GLY A 63 14.57 -13.59 1.29
C GLY A 63 14.81 -14.93 0.57
N SER A 64 15.75 -15.70 1.09
CA SER A 64 16.03 -17.07 0.63
C SER A 64 14.77 -17.95 0.66
N GLY A 65 14.56 -18.76 -0.38
CA GLY A 65 13.36 -19.58 -0.52
C GLY A 65 12.07 -18.78 -0.72
N ASN A 66 12.19 -17.50 -1.08
CA ASN A 66 11.09 -16.54 -1.25
C ASN A 66 10.39 -16.17 0.07
N ALA A 67 11.00 -16.38 1.24
CA ALA A 67 10.38 -16.06 2.53
C ALA A 67 10.02 -14.57 2.62
N ASP A 68 8.83 -14.25 3.12
CA ASP A 68 8.43 -12.87 3.37
C ASP A 68 9.12 -12.37 4.65
N LEU A 69 9.79 -11.22 4.57
CA LEU A 69 10.55 -10.61 5.67
C LEU A 69 10.17 -9.14 5.83
N VAL A 70 10.11 -8.67 7.07
CA VAL A 70 10.00 -7.23 7.39
C VAL A 70 11.31 -6.73 7.97
N LEU A 71 11.93 -5.75 7.30
CA LEU A 71 13.13 -5.07 7.77
C LEU A 71 12.75 -3.75 8.46
N PRO A 72 12.85 -3.66 9.80
CA PRO A 72 12.67 -2.38 10.49
C PRO A 72 13.89 -1.47 10.26
N VAL A 73 13.63 -0.18 10.12
CA VAL A 73 14.65 0.87 10.01
C VAL A 73 14.38 1.93 11.07
N ASP A 74 15.40 2.31 11.85
CA ASP A 74 15.30 3.46 12.73
C ASP A 74 15.52 4.75 11.94
N LEU A 75 14.55 5.64 11.89
CA LEU A 75 14.65 6.87 11.09
C LEU A 75 15.49 7.96 11.77
N GLY A 76 15.72 7.84 13.07
CA GLY A 76 16.55 8.75 13.84
C GLY A 76 18.05 8.54 13.60
N THR A 77 18.48 7.27 13.52
CA THR A 77 19.87 6.87 13.30
C THR A 77 20.15 6.36 11.89
N GLY A 78 19.12 6.05 11.10
CA GLY A 78 19.24 5.43 9.78
C GLY A 78 19.76 4.00 9.82
N THR A 79 19.70 3.32 10.97
CA THR A 79 20.17 1.94 11.13
C THR A 79 19.05 0.95 10.83
N ALA A 80 19.29 0.02 9.92
CA ALA A 80 18.43 -1.14 9.73
C ALA A 80 18.64 -2.16 10.86
N GLY A 81 17.56 -2.78 11.33
CA GLY A 81 17.62 -3.91 12.25
C GLY A 81 17.78 -5.25 11.54
N GLU A 82 17.68 -6.34 12.29
CA GLU A 82 17.61 -7.68 11.69
C GLU A 82 16.21 -7.93 11.10
N PRO A 83 16.10 -8.51 9.87
CA PRO A 83 14.83 -8.89 9.28
C PRO A 83 13.98 -9.78 10.21
N ILE A 84 12.67 -9.58 10.20
CA ILE A 84 11.69 -10.37 10.95
C ILE A 84 10.96 -11.29 9.96
N PRO A 85 10.97 -12.63 10.16
CA PRO A 85 10.14 -13.53 9.38
C PRO A 85 8.66 -13.16 9.47
N ALA A 86 8.01 -13.01 8.32
CA ALA A 86 6.68 -12.44 8.21
C ALA A 86 5.64 -13.40 7.61
N ASP A 87 6.01 -14.66 7.36
CA ASP A 87 5.11 -15.73 6.96
C ASP A 87 4.40 -16.35 8.18
N PRO A 88 3.10 -16.06 8.43
CA PRO A 88 2.36 -16.75 9.48
C PRO A 88 2.09 -18.22 9.08
N ALA A 89 1.79 -19.06 10.06
CA ALA A 89 1.51 -20.47 9.84
C ALA A 89 0.39 -20.68 8.80
N GLY A 90 0.67 -21.52 7.79
CA GLY A 90 -0.28 -21.86 6.73
C GLY A 90 -0.30 -20.90 5.53
N VAL A 91 0.50 -19.83 5.56
CA VAL A 91 0.73 -18.95 4.40
C VAL A 91 2.02 -19.38 3.71
N ALA A 92 2.02 -19.38 2.37
CA ALA A 92 3.18 -19.76 1.58
C ALA A 92 4.17 -18.60 1.46
N ALA A 93 5.46 -18.92 1.46
CA ALA A 93 6.54 -17.94 1.30
C ALA A 93 6.37 -17.07 0.03
N GLY A 94 6.48 -15.75 0.21
CA GLY A 94 6.45 -14.73 -0.85
C GLY A 94 5.04 -14.48 -1.35
N THR A 95 4.07 -14.70 -0.48
CA THR A 95 2.67 -14.37 -0.70
C THR A 95 2.46 -12.87 -0.67
N TYR A 96 3.22 -12.15 0.16
CA TYR A 96 2.95 -10.75 0.43
C TYR A 96 3.66 -9.82 -0.55
N SER A 97 2.95 -8.75 -0.89
CA SER A 97 3.48 -7.69 -1.76
C SER A 97 2.93 -6.30 -1.44
N LEU A 98 2.02 -6.20 -0.48
CA LEU A 98 1.51 -4.94 0.05
C LEU A 98 1.93 -4.79 1.50
N LEU A 99 2.26 -3.56 1.90
CA LEU A 99 2.64 -3.20 3.26
C LEU A 99 1.96 -1.89 3.67
N THR A 100 1.41 -1.87 4.88
CA THR A 100 0.99 -0.65 5.59
C THR A 100 1.44 -0.70 7.05
N VAL A 101 1.45 0.45 7.72
CA VAL A 101 1.71 0.56 9.16
C VAL A 101 0.48 1.16 9.83
N ASP A 102 0.12 0.65 11.00
CA ASP A 102 -0.75 1.37 11.94
C ASP A 102 0.13 2.33 12.76
N THR A 103 0.04 3.62 12.48
CA THR A 103 0.82 4.67 13.16
C THR A 103 0.50 4.83 14.65
N ARG A 104 -0.59 4.22 15.14
CA ARG A 104 -0.94 4.24 16.57
C ARG A 104 -0.24 3.14 17.35
N SER A 105 -0.19 1.92 16.80
CA SER A 105 0.45 0.77 17.47
C SER A 105 1.91 0.57 17.06
N GLY A 106 2.27 1.00 15.85
CA GLY A 106 3.55 0.69 15.20
C GLY A 106 3.58 -0.67 14.51
N ASP A 107 2.44 -1.37 14.45
CA ASP A 107 2.35 -2.68 13.80
C ASP A 107 2.35 -2.58 12.28
N VAL A 108 3.03 -3.52 11.65
CA VAL A 108 3.09 -3.65 10.19
C VAL A 108 2.08 -4.69 9.74
N PHE A 109 1.25 -4.33 8.76
CA PHE A 109 0.32 -5.26 8.13
C PHE A 109 0.75 -5.57 6.71
N LEU A 110 0.72 -6.86 6.36
CA LEU A 110 1.07 -7.36 5.04
C LEU A 110 -0.13 -8.02 4.38
N ALA A 111 -0.28 -7.81 3.07
CA ALA A 111 -1.29 -8.50 2.27
C ALA A 111 -0.77 -8.85 0.87
N LYS A 112 -1.53 -9.70 0.18
CA LYS A 112 -1.25 -10.12 -1.18
C LYS A 112 -1.89 -9.16 -2.18
N ALA A 113 -1.08 -8.59 -3.07
CA ALA A 113 -1.62 -7.87 -4.23
C ALA A 113 -2.21 -8.84 -5.27
N ALA A 114 -3.23 -8.36 -5.99
CA ALA A 114 -3.82 -9.06 -7.11
C ALA A 114 -2.80 -9.22 -8.25
N GLY A 115 -2.79 -10.40 -8.87
CA GLY A 115 -2.06 -10.63 -10.12
C GLY A 115 -2.71 -9.92 -11.32
N PRO A 116 -2.08 -10.03 -12.51
CA PRO A 116 -2.58 -9.39 -13.73
C PRO A 116 -3.85 -10.05 -14.32
N PHE A 117 -4.15 -11.30 -13.94
CA PHE A 117 -5.23 -12.11 -14.53
C PHE A 117 -6.44 -12.26 -13.60
N ASN A 118 -7.31 -13.23 -13.93
CA ASN A 118 -8.40 -13.67 -13.07
C ASN A 118 -7.90 -13.87 -11.64
N CYS A 119 -8.66 -13.36 -10.69
CA CYS A 119 -8.31 -13.40 -9.30
C CYS A 119 -9.52 -13.79 -8.48
N LEU A 120 -9.33 -14.83 -7.66
CA LEU A 120 -10.30 -15.41 -6.76
C LEU A 120 -9.61 -15.85 -5.46
N GLY A 121 -10.43 -16.08 -4.44
CA GLY A 121 -10.00 -16.63 -3.17
C GLY A 121 -9.61 -15.56 -2.16
N SER A 122 -9.10 -16.03 -1.02
CA SER A 122 -8.69 -15.21 0.10
C SER A 122 -7.26 -15.53 0.52
N VAL A 123 -6.69 -14.62 1.30
CA VAL A 123 -5.38 -14.78 1.94
C VAL A 123 -5.49 -14.35 3.39
N THR A 124 -4.69 -14.94 4.26
CA THR A 124 -4.50 -14.44 5.63
C THR A 124 -3.46 -13.31 5.58
N PRO A 125 -3.81 -12.04 5.86
CA PRO A 125 -2.84 -10.99 6.11
C PRO A 125 -1.91 -11.36 7.28
N ALA A 126 -0.71 -10.78 7.29
CA ALA A 126 0.18 -10.86 8.44
C ALA A 126 0.12 -9.55 9.23
N ARG A 127 0.16 -9.65 10.55
CA ARG A 127 0.47 -8.56 11.49
C ARG A 127 1.83 -8.84 12.09
N VAL A 128 2.76 -7.89 11.96
CA VAL A 128 4.12 -7.97 12.45
C VAL A 128 4.34 -6.89 13.49
N ASP A 129 4.61 -7.31 14.72
CA ASP A 129 5.02 -6.43 15.81
C ASP A 129 6.53 -6.21 15.72
N LEU A 130 6.95 -5.00 15.36
CA LEU A 130 8.36 -4.65 15.19
C LEU A 130 9.15 -4.66 16.50
N THR A 131 8.48 -4.46 17.63
CA THR A 131 9.09 -4.40 18.96
C THR A 131 9.23 -5.79 19.56
N ALA A 132 8.15 -6.57 19.58
CA ALA A 132 8.16 -7.95 20.06
C ALA A 132 8.84 -8.91 19.07
N ARG A 133 9.00 -8.49 17.81
CA ARG A 133 9.54 -9.28 16.69
C ARG A 133 8.75 -10.56 16.46
N THR A 134 7.43 -10.45 16.52
CA THR A 134 6.49 -11.56 16.33
C THR A 134 5.62 -11.33 15.11
N VAL A 135 5.17 -12.43 14.49
CA VAL A 135 4.22 -12.41 13.39
C VAL A 135 2.97 -13.20 13.77
N THR A 136 1.80 -12.66 13.43
CA THR A 136 0.51 -13.32 13.61
C THR A 136 -0.31 -13.21 12.33
N GLY A 137 -1.13 -14.22 12.05
CA GLY A 137 -2.10 -14.15 10.95
C GLY A 137 -3.34 -13.38 11.37
N LEU A 138 -3.86 -12.50 10.51
CA LEU A 138 -4.98 -11.62 10.81
C LEU A 138 -6.22 -11.96 9.98
N GLY A 139 -6.98 -12.96 10.39
CA GLY A 139 -8.25 -13.30 9.75
C GLY A 139 -8.10 -13.67 8.27
N SER A 140 -8.95 -13.08 7.41
CA SER A 140 -8.92 -13.33 5.97
C SER A 140 -9.32 -12.08 5.18
N THR A 141 -8.56 -11.78 4.13
CA THR A 141 -8.85 -10.71 3.16
C THR A 141 -8.95 -11.29 1.76
N SER A 142 -9.42 -10.49 0.80
CA SER A 142 -9.41 -10.91 -0.60
C SER A 142 -7.99 -11.21 -1.07
N GLY A 143 -7.80 -12.31 -1.80
CA GLY A 143 -6.55 -12.57 -2.52
C GLY A 143 -6.33 -11.62 -3.71
N CYS A 144 -7.30 -10.73 -3.96
CA CYS A 144 -7.38 -9.81 -5.09
C CYS A 144 -7.26 -8.36 -4.65
N SER A 145 -6.31 -8.11 -3.75
CA SER A 145 -6.11 -6.79 -3.18
C SER A 145 -5.42 -5.85 -4.15
N HIS A 146 -5.85 -4.61 -4.17
CA HIS A 146 -5.25 -3.48 -4.88
C HIS A 146 -4.71 -2.42 -3.92
N GLY A 147 -4.70 -2.73 -2.62
CA GLY A 147 -4.16 -1.86 -1.59
C GLY A 147 -4.63 -2.32 -0.22
N ILE A 148 -3.81 -2.03 0.79
CA ILE A 148 -4.19 -2.10 2.19
C ILE A 148 -3.77 -0.81 2.89
N ALA A 149 -4.56 -0.40 3.88
CA ALA A 149 -4.26 0.76 4.71
C ALA A 149 -4.92 0.60 6.09
N SER A 150 -4.17 0.92 7.14
CA SER A 150 -4.73 1.05 8.49
C SER A 150 -5.38 2.42 8.65
N ASP A 151 -6.46 2.51 9.43
CA ASP A 151 -7.05 3.78 9.86
C ASP A 151 -6.46 4.32 11.17
N GLY A 152 -5.55 3.59 11.83
CA GLY A 152 -4.97 3.98 13.12
C GLY A 152 -5.98 4.01 14.29
N THR A 153 -7.18 3.49 14.07
CA THR A 153 -8.25 3.38 15.06
C THR A 153 -8.72 1.93 15.29
N GLY A 154 -8.10 0.98 14.60
CA GLY A 154 -8.30 -0.46 14.79
C GLY A 154 -8.85 -1.20 13.57
N SER A 155 -8.94 -0.54 12.40
CA SER A 155 -9.40 -1.20 11.16
C SER A 155 -8.34 -1.16 10.07
N LEU A 156 -8.02 -2.34 9.54
CA LEU A 156 -7.24 -2.53 8.33
C LEU A 156 -8.21 -2.61 7.14
N PHE A 157 -8.18 -1.61 6.27
CA PHE A 157 -8.98 -1.61 5.05
C PHE A 157 -8.28 -2.37 3.93
N ASN A 158 -8.99 -3.34 3.35
CA ASN A 158 -8.58 -4.05 2.15
C ASN A 158 -9.36 -3.54 0.94
N LEU A 159 -8.67 -2.89 0.01
CA LEU A 159 -9.24 -2.55 -1.30
C LEU A 159 -9.06 -3.76 -2.22
N SER A 160 -10.15 -4.27 -2.79
CA SER A 160 -10.06 -5.45 -3.65
C SER A 160 -11.06 -5.40 -4.81
N ALA A 161 -10.83 -6.26 -5.79
CA ALA A 161 -11.75 -6.49 -6.89
C ALA A 161 -11.64 -7.94 -7.36
N THR A 162 -12.69 -8.73 -7.13
CA THR A 162 -12.72 -10.12 -7.59
C THR A 162 -12.91 -10.17 -9.12
N VAL A 163 -12.01 -10.86 -9.82
CA VAL A 163 -12.03 -10.97 -11.29
C VAL A 163 -12.26 -12.43 -11.67
N ILE A 164 -13.51 -12.82 -11.83
CA ILE A 164 -13.89 -14.17 -12.29
C ILE A 164 -13.53 -14.41 -13.76
N SER A 165 -13.42 -13.34 -14.54
CA SER A 165 -13.12 -13.38 -15.98
C SER A 165 -12.60 -12.02 -16.43
N VAL A 166 -11.59 -12.01 -17.30
CA VAL A 166 -11.10 -10.80 -17.98
C VAL A 166 -12.16 -10.08 -18.82
N ASN A 167 -13.27 -10.74 -19.14
CA ASN A 167 -14.36 -10.18 -19.95
C ASN A 167 -15.41 -9.43 -19.12
N VAL A 168 -15.40 -9.56 -17.80
CA VAL A 168 -16.37 -8.96 -16.89
C VAL A 168 -15.67 -7.87 -16.09
N VAL A 169 -16.20 -6.65 -16.15
CA VAL A 169 -15.68 -5.54 -15.35
C VAL A 169 -16.00 -5.82 -13.89
N PRO A 170 -14.98 -5.88 -13.01
CA PRO A 170 -15.21 -6.11 -11.59
C PRO A 170 -15.70 -4.83 -10.90
N THR A 171 -16.25 -4.97 -9.71
CA THR A 171 -16.52 -3.85 -8.81
C THR A 171 -15.40 -3.75 -7.79
N GLY A 172 -14.83 -2.55 -7.62
CA GLY A 172 -13.90 -2.27 -6.54
C GLY A 172 -14.65 -2.18 -5.21
N VAL A 173 -14.16 -2.87 -4.20
CA VAL A 173 -14.75 -2.90 -2.86
C VAL A 173 -13.72 -2.59 -1.79
N LEU A 174 -14.17 -1.98 -0.69
CA LEU A 174 -13.40 -1.83 0.54
C LEU A 174 -13.99 -2.78 1.58
N THR A 175 -13.13 -3.59 2.19
CA THR A 175 -13.50 -4.48 3.30
C THR A 175 -12.66 -4.11 4.51
N PRO A 176 -13.25 -3.58 5.60
CA PRO A 176 -12.53 -3.39 6.85
C PRO A 176 -12.28 -4.75 7.52
N VAL A 177 -11.12 -4.88 8.16
CA VAL A 177 -10.76 -6.00 9.01
C VAL A 177 -10.33 -5.43 10.36
N ASP A 178 -10.93 -5.90 11.44
CA ASP A 178 -10.53 -5.52 12.78
C ASP A 178 -9.08 -5.98 13.06
N GLU A 179 -8.19 -5.04 13.37
CA GLU A 179 -6.74 -5.27 13.50
C GLU A 179 -6.36 -6.14 14.71
N THR A 180 -7.30 -6.35 15.63
CA THR A 180 -7.07 -7.16 16.84
C THR A 180 -7.60 -8.58 16.67
N THR A 181 -8.80 -8.73 16.12
CA THR A 181 -9.52 -10.01 16.04
C THR A 181 -9.41 -10.66 14.67
N GLY A 182 -9.06 -9.89 13.63
CA GLY A 182 -9.09 -10.34 12.24
C GLY A 182 -10.50 -10.51 11.68
N ALA A 183 -11.55 -10.07 12.40
CA ALA A 183 -12.92 -10.15 11.94
C ALA A 183 -13.13 -9.18 10.76
N ALA A 184 -13.65 -9.69 9.65
CA ALA A 184 -14.07 -8.86 8.52
C ALA A 184 -15.38 -8.14 8.87
N GLY A 185 -15.44 -6.85 8.59
CA GLY A 185 -16.67 -6.06 8.66
C GLY A 185 -17.43 -6.05 7.34
N ASP A 186 -18.42 -5.16 7.26
CA ASP A 186 -19.28 -5.04 6.09
C ASP A 186 -18.52 -4.51 4.86
N VAL A 187 -18.74 -5.18 3.73
CA VAL A 187 -18.11 -4.81 2.45
C VAL A 187 -18.79 -3.58 1.87
N VAL A 188 -17.99 -2.57 1.54
CA VAL A 188 -18.44 -1.35 0.87
C VAL A 188 -18.10 -1.42 -0.61
N SER A 189 -19.12 -1.34 -1.46
CA SER A 189 -18.90 -1.16 -2.90
C SER A 189 -18.49 0.28 -3.18
N VAL A 190 -17.30 0.48 -3.77
CA VAL A 190 -16.78 1.82 -4.08
C VAL A 190 -17.34 2.27 -5.43
N ARG A 191 -17.05 1.51 -6.50
CA ARG A 191 -17.60 1.73 -7.85
C ARG A 191 -17.27 0.59 -8.81
N LEU A 192 -17.87 0.61 -9.99
CA LEU A 192 -17.52 -0.31 -11.07
C LEU A 192 -16.14 0.03 -11.65
N GLY A 193 -15.31 -0.98 -11.85
CA GLY A 193 -13.94 -0.86 -12.36
C GLY A 193 -12.90 -1.48 -11.44
N LYS A 194 -11.79 -1.92 -12.02
CA LYS A 194 -10.63 -2.45 -11.27
C LYS A 194 -9.86 -1.29 -10.63
N PRO A 195 -9.71 -1.24 -9.30
CA PRO A 195 -8.92 -0.21 -8.64
C PRO A 195 -7.41 -0.49 -8.78
N SER A 196 -6.59 0.49 -8.42
CA SER A 196 -5.12 0.42 -8.54
C SER A 196 -4.36 0.64 -7.23
N ALA A 197 -4.83 1.54 -6.36
CA ALA A 197 -4.17 1.82 -5.08
C ALA A 197 -5.18 2.31 -4.03
N LEU A 198 -4.81 2.15 -2.75
CA LEU A 198 -5.53 2.65 -1.59
C LEU A 198 -4.60 3.52 -0.73
N ALA A 199 -5.13 4.62 -0.21
CA ALA A 199 -4.63 5.29 0.98
C ALA A 199 -5.78 5.66 1.91
N VAL A 200 -5.54 5.71 3.22
CA VAL A 200 -6.53 6.05 4.25
C VAL A 200 -6.02 7.21 5.10
N ASP A 201 -6.89 8.18 5.32
CA ASP A 201 -6.78 9.24 6.31
C ASP A 201 -7.76 8.91 7.44
N GLY A 202 -7.25 8.14 8.41
CA GLY A 202 -8.04 7.66 9.54
C GLY A 202 -8.45 8.76 10.53
N VAL A 203 -7.70 9.87 10.59
CA VAL A 203 -8.04 11.05 11.41
C VAL A 203 -9.41 11.61 11.01
N HIS A 204 -9.75 11.47 9.73
CA HIS A 204 -10.95 12.05 9.16
C HIS A 204 -11.91 11.04 8.54
N GLY A 205 -11.63 9.75 8.68
CA GLY A 205 -12.46 8.68 8.12
C GLY A 205 -12.56 8.75 6.60
N ILE A 206 -11.46 9.05 5.90
CA ILE A 206 -11.46 9.15 4.43
C ILE A 206 -10.57 8.05 3.83
N ALA A 207 -11.03 7.41 2.76
CA ALA A 207 -10.19 6.62 1.87
C ALA A 207 -10.04 7.35 0.52
N VAL A 208 -8.85 7.25 -0.08
CA VAL A 208 -8.59 7.66 -1.46
C VAL A 208 -8.24 6.43 -2.27
N VAL A 209 -9.07 6.13 -3.27
CA VAL A 209 -8.94 4.95 -4.14
C VAL A 209 -8.59 5.41 -5.55
N SER A 210 -7.49 4.92 -6.11
CA SER A 210 -7.12 5.24 -7.50
C SER A 210 -7.66 4.24 -8.49
N TYR A 211 -7.97 4.73 -9.69
CA TYR A 211 -8.42 3.92 -10.80
C TYR A 211 -7.77 4.37 -12.12
N PRO A 212 -7.40 3.41 -12.99
CA PRO A 212 -6.69 3.69 -14.24
C PRO A 212 -7.58 4.35 -15.30
N THR A 213 -8.89 4.19 -15.19
CA THR A 213 -9.88 4.73 -16.13
C THR A 213 -11.05 5.36 -15.40
N PRO A 214 -11.77 6.31 -16.01
CA PRO A 214 -13.07 6.75 -15.52
C PRO A 214 -14.09 5.61 -15.44
N GLU A 215 -15.12 5.80 -14.63
CA GLU A 215 -16.32 4.96 -14.70
C GLU A 215 -17.08 5.28 -16.00
N GLY A 216 -17.64 4.25 -16.62
CA GLY A 216 -18.15 4.25 -17.98
C GLY A 216 -19.06 3.04 -18.20
N GLN A 217 -19.38 2.73 -19.45
CA GLN A 217 -20.25 1.59 -19.74
C GLN A 217 -19.43 0.29 -19.79
N PRO A 218 -19.76 -0.72 -18.98
CA PRO A 218 -19.10 -2.02 -19.09
C PRO A 218 -19.46 -2.67 -20.43
N TYR A 219 -18.45 -3.08 -21.19
CA TYR A 219 -18.60 -3.80 -22.43
C TYR A 219 -17.94 -5.17 -22.31
N PHE A 220 -18.75 -6.22 -22.49
CA PHE A 220 -18.26 -7.60 -22.36
C PHE A 220 -17.10 -7.85 -23.32
N GLY A 221 -15.96 -8.29 -22.77
CA GLY A 221 -14.74 -8.56 -23.54
C GLY A 221 -13.91 -7.34 -23.94
N ALA A 222 -14.35 -6.11 -23.62
CA ALA A 222 -13.57 -4.88 -23.89
C ALA A 222 -13.35 -4.01 -22.64
N GLY A 223 -13.84 -4.43 -21.48
CA GLY A 223 -13.66 -3.70 -20.22
C GLY A 223 -14.60 -2.50 -20.10
N MET A 224 -14.08 -1.35 -19.70
CA MET A 224 -14.86 -0.12 -19.51
C MET A 224 -14.75 0.77 -20.74
N TRP A 225 -15.88 1.04 -21.40
CA TRP A 225 -15.95 1.96 -22.53
C TRP A 225 -16.17 3.40 -22.06
N VAL A 226 -15.26 4.29 -22.47
CA VAL A 226 -15.28 5.73 -22.19
C VAL A 226 -15.04 6.48 -23.52
N PRO A 227 -16.00 7.28 -24.03
CA PRO A 227 -15.91 7.94 -25.33
C PRO A 227 -14.79 8.99 -25.45
N ASP A 228 -14.37 9.60 -24.34
CA ASP A 228 -13.31 10.61 -24.27
C ASP A 228 -12.33 10.24 -23.14
N ASN A 229 -11.19 9.65 -23.49
CA ASN A 229 -10.27 9.02 -22.53
C ASN A 229 -8.85 9.62 -22.53
N ASN A 230 -8.70 10.90 -22.86
CA ASN A 230 -7.41 11.61 -22.88
C ASN A 230 -6.74 11.63 -21.48
N ALA A 231 -6.08 10.54 -21.10
CA ALA A 231 -5.27 10.33 -19.89
C ALA A 231 -5.94 10.76 -18.56
N THR A 232 -7.10 10.22 -18.20
CA THR A 232 -7.83 10.61 -16.97
C THR A 232 -8.08 9.45 -16.02
N GLY A 233 -7.01 8.84 -15.52
CA GLY A 233 -7.11 8.14 -14.24
C GLY A 233 -7.79 9.02 -13.20
N GLN A 234 -8.50 8.38 -12.27
CA GLN A 234 -9.32 9.07 -11.28
C GLN A 234 -8.95 8.66 -9.87
N LEU A 235 -9.10 9.58 -8.94
CA LEU A 235 -9.09 9.29 -7.50
C LEU A 235 -10.51 9.45 -6.98
N ALA A 236 -11.05 8.41 -6.35
CA ALA A 236 -12.30 8.47 -5.61
C ALA A 236 -11.98 8.75 -4.14
N VAL A 237 -12.51 9.84 -3.61
CA VAL A 237 -12.48 10.17 -2.18
C VAL A 237 -13.74 9.60 -1.56
N VAL A 238 -13.58 8.70 -0.60
CA VAL A 238 -14.65 7.88 -0.02
C VAL A 238 -14.73 8.19 1.47
N ASP A 239 -15.94 8.46 1.96
CA ASP A 239 -16.22 8.49 3.39
C ASP A 239 -16.26 7.06 3.93
N LEU A 240 -15.41 6.73 4.90
CA LEU A 240 -15.30 5.39 5.46
C LEU A 240 -16.47 5.02 6.37
N GLY A 241 -17.19 6.01 6.92
CA GLY A 241 -18.35 5.77 7.79
C GLY A 241 -19.59 5.36 7.01
N SER A 242 -19.85 6.00 5.87
CA SER A 242 -21.01 5.73 5.02
C SER A 242 -20.68 4.89 3.79
N GLY A 243 -19.39 4.74 3.46
CA GLY A 243 -18.93 4.09 2.24
C GLY A 243 -19.19 4.89 0.95
N ALA A 244 -19.61 6.15 1.05
CA ALA A 244 -20.02 6.93 -0.10
C ALA A 244 -18.82 7.62 -0.76
N VAL A 245 -18.78 7.65 -2.09
CA VAL A 245 -17.85 8.51 -2.83
C VAL A 245 -18.31 9.96 -2.67
N ILE A 246 -17.56 10.74 -1.89
CA ILE A 246 -17.86 12.16 -1.61
C ILE A 246 -17.27 13.09 -2.66
N ARG A 247 -16.21 12.65 -3.36
CA ARG A 247 -15.58 13.41 -4.44
C ARG A 247 -14.86 12.51 -5.43
N THR A 248 -14.83 12.91 -6.69
CA THR A 248 -13.97 12.30 -7.71
C THR A 248 -13.02 13.35 -8.25
N LEU A 249 -11.72 13.05 -8.19
CA LEU A 249 -10.65 13.87 -8.77
C LEU A 249 -10.24 13.25 -10.11
N THR A 250 -9.94 14.10 -11.09
CA THR A 250 -9.63 13.69 -12.47
C THR A 250 -8.30 14.30 -12.93
N GLY A 251 -7.74 13.76 -14.02
CA GLY A 251 -6.48 14.25 -14.60
C GLY A 251 -5.22 13.58 -14.07
N PHE A 252 -5.35 12.36 -13.53
CA PHE A 252 -4.23 11.56 -13.06
C PHE A 252 -3.82 10.55 -14.12
N VAL A 253 -2.54 10.18 -14.14
CA VAL A 253 -2.09 8.99 -14.88
C VAL A 253 -1.90 7.89 -13.87
N VAL A 254 -2.84 6.95 -13.83
CA VAL A 254 -2.82 5.81 -12.92
C VAL A 254 -2.47 4.58 -13.74
N GLY A 255 -1.22 4.15 -13.69
CA GLY A 255 -0.75 2.95 -14.39
C GLY A 255 0.75 2.97 -14.70
N GLY A 256 1.37 1.78 -14.67
CA GLY A 256 2.80 1.58 -14.97
C GLY A 256 3.62 1.10 -13.76
N HIS A 257 3.16 1.38 -12.55
CA HIS A 257 3.79 0.90 -11.32
C HIS A 257 3.41 -0.58 -11.16
N GLY A 258 4.39 -1.47 -10.96
CA GLY A 258 4.11 -2.86 -10.63
C GLY A 258 3.08 -2.90 -9.49
N GLY A 259 2.05 -3.75 -9.61
CA GLY A 259 0.83 -3.72 -8.78
C GLY A 259 0.99 -3.93 -7.26
N ALA A 260 2.19 -3.77 -6.73
CA ALA A 260 2.60 -3.93 -5.34
C ALA A 260 2.82 -2.58 -4.61
N GLU A 261 2.78 -1.43 -5.28
CA GLU A 261 3.03 -0.13 -4.62
C GLU A 261 1.72 0.65 -4.37
N ASN A 262 1.47 1.07 -3.12
CA ASN A 262 0.45 2.10 -2.85
C ASN A 262 0.96 3.41 -3.46
N ALA A 263 0.55 3.68 -4.70
CA ALA A 263 0.91 4.87 -5.46
C ALA A 263 0.27 6.17 -4.91
N VAL A 264 -0.47 6.11 -3.81
CA VAL A 264 -1.13 7.26 -3.19
C VAL A 264 -0.64 7.39 -1.75
N GLN A 265 -0.25 8.60 -1.36
CA GLN A 265 0.11 8.97 0.00
C GLN A 265 -0.70 10.19 0.43
N LEU A 266 -1.07 10.25 1.71
CA LEU A 266 -1.92 11.31 2.26
C LEU A 266 -1.23 11.95 3.47
N ASP A 267 -1.34 13.26 3.58
CA ASP A 267 -1.06 14.03 4.79
C ASP A 267 -2.37 14.53 5.38
N PRO A 268 -2.88 13.87 6.43
CA PRO A 268 -4.08 14.29 7.15
C PRO A 268 -4.03 15.73 7.66
N ARG A 269 -2.85 16.24 8.05
CA ARG A 269 -2.74 17.57 8.68
C ARG A 269 -3.07 18.68 7.70
N THR A 270 -2.69 18.52 6.44
CA THR A 270 -2.90 19.53 5.39
C THR A 270 -3.98 19.15 4.39
N ARG A 271 -4.55 17.94 4.46
CA ARG A 271 -5.46 17.37 3.45
C ARG A 271 -4.85 17.37 2.05
N THR A 272 -3.55 17.13 2.01
CA THR A 272 -2.77 17.04 0.78
C THR A 272 -2.46 15.58 0.51
N GLY A 273 -2.69 15.13 -0.71
CA GLY A 273 -2.26 13.83 -1.19
C GLY A 273 -1.25 13.96 -2.31
N TRP A 274 -0.47 12.90 -2.51
CA TRP A 274 0.49 12.78 -3.60
C TRP A 274 0.32 11.43 -4.30
N THR A 275 0.53 11.44 -5.61
CA THR A 275 0.62 10.24 -6.43
C THR A 275 1.65 10.41 -7.52
N TYR A 276 2.00 9.34 -8.22
CA TYR A 276 2.91 9.41 -9.35
C TYR A 276 2.19 9.94 -10.59
N GLY A 277 2.89 10.80 -11.32
CA GLY A 277 2.48 11.27 -12.63
C GLY A 277 2.96 10.35 -13.76
N PRO A 278 2.81 10.79 -15.01
CA PRO A 278 3.18 9.98 -16.17
C PRO A 278 4.62 9.45 -16.10
N ASN A 279 4.79 8.15 -16.33
CA ASN A 279 6.08 7.44 -16.39
C ASN A 279 6.93 7.53 -15.10
N ASP A 280 6.33 7.76 -13.93
CA ASP A 280 7.07 7.93 -12.66
C ASP A 280 8.04 9.13 -12.64
N GLN A 281 7.90 10.07 -13.58
CA GLN A 281 8.80 11.21 -13.73
C GLN A 281 8.35 12.45 -12.96
N GLN A 282 7.14 12.44 -12.41
CA GLN A 282 6.55 13.57 -11.71
C GLN A 282 5.80 13.08 -10.47
N ILE A 283 5.79 13.88 -9.42
CA ILE A 283 4.89 13.71 -8.29
C ILE A 283 3.71 14.67 -8.51
N GLN A 284 2.51 14.13 -8.58
CA GLN A 284 1.27 14.88 -8.69
C GLN A 284 0.66 15.09 -7.31
N GLN A 285 0.55 16.35 -6.90
CA GLN A 285 -0.11 16.75 -5.66
C GLN A 285 -1.61 16.98 -5.91
N PHE A 286 -2.45 16.62 -4.94
CA PHE A 286 -3.89 16.90 -4.96
C PHE A 286 -4.40 17.24 -3.56
N SER A 287 -5.59 17.83 -3.48
CA SER A 287 -6.32 18.03 -2.23
C SER A 287 -7.56 17.15 -2.24
N TYR A 288 -7.84 16.49 -1.11
CA TYR A 288 -8.93 15.53 -0.98
C TYR A 288 -9.96 15.97 0.06
#